data_AF-A0A9W4T9E4-F1
#
_entry.id   AF-A0A9W4T9E4-F1
#
_cell.length_a   1.000
_cell.length_b   1.000
_cell.length_c   1.000
_cell.angle_alpha   90.00
_cell.angle_beta   90.00
_cell.angle_gamma   90.00
#
_symmetry.space_group_name_H-M   'P 1'
#
loop_
_entity.id
_entity.type
_entity.pdbx_description
1 polymer ?
#
loop_
_entity_poly.entity_id
_entity_poly.type
_entity_poly.pdbx_seq_one_letter_code
_entity_poly.pdbx_strand_id
1 'polypeptide(L)' 'MSDSASSSTVNIKTEIVRLVEIQEEKAELLSYFTKHKDQQDDALSDLNYFDTNENKLAYLRTFLKPDTFFLSKC' A
#
# COMPACT_ATOMS: atom_id res chain seq x y z
N MET A 1 -22.37 -13.13 22.06
CA MET A 1 -20.99 -12.61 22.16
C MET A 1 -20.17 -13.30 21.10
N SER A 2 -19.85 -12.59 20.03
CA SER A 2 -18.80 -12.97 19.09
C SER A 2 -18.22 -11.65 18.59
N ASP A 3 -17.40 -11.02 19.43
CA ASP A 3 -16.50 -9.97 18.99
C ASP A 3 -15.45 -10.66 18.11
N SER A 4 -15.83 -10.89 16.86
CA SER A 4 -14.88 -11.18 15.80
C SER A 4 -14.02 -9.94 15.69
N ALA A 5 -12.84 -9.97 16.31
CA ALA A 5 -11.80 -8.99 16.11
C ALA A 5 -11.64 -8.80 14.60
N SER A 6 -12.27 -7.75 14.06
CA SER A 6 -12.14 -7.39 12.66
C SER A 6 -10.69 -7.00 12.52
N SER A 7 -9.90 -7.94 11.99
CA SER A 7 -8.57 -7.74 11.44
C SER A 7 -8.51 -6.32 10.95
N SER A 8 -7.76 -5.47 11.65
CA SER A 8 -7.68 -4.05 11.30
C SER A 8 -7.07 -4.00 9.92
N THR A 9 -7.91 -3.98 8.88
CA THR A 9 -7.48 -3.91 7.49
C THR A 9 -6.80 -2.57 7.38
N VAL A 10 -5.47 -2.59 7.52
CA VAL A 10 -4.66 -1.38 7.52
C VAL A 10 -5.02 -0.62 6.24
N ASN A 11 -5.58 0.58 6.41
CA ASN A 11 -6.05 1.36 5.29
C ASN A 11 -4.84 2.03 4.64
N ILE A 12 -4.52 1.63 3.40
CA ILE A 12 -3.41 2.18 2.63
C ILE A 12 -3.43 3.72 2.57
N LYS A 13 -4.63 4.33 2.57
CA LYS A 13 -4.77 5.80 2.62
C LYS A 13 -4.20 6.38 3.92
N THR A 14 -4.49 5.74 5.05
CA THR A 14 -3.98 6.15 6.37
C THR A 14 -2.47 5.98 6.44
N GLU A 15 -1.93 4.90 5.88
CA GLU A 15 -0.48 4.66 5.87
C GLU A 15 0.29 5.63 4.97
N ILE A 16 -0.24 5.99 3.80
CA ILE A 16 0.34 7.04 2.95
C ILE A 16 0.35 8.38 3.70
N VAL A 17 -0.75 8.73 4.39
CA VAL A 17 -0.83 9.95 5.20
C VAL A 17 0.23 9.98 6.31
N ARG A 18 0.54 8.83 6.91
CA ARG A 18 1.53 8.65 7.98
C ARG A 18 2.98 8.68 7.48
N LEU A 19 3.25 8.08 6.32
CA LEU A 19 4.61 7.88 5.78
C LEU A 19 5.13 9.06 4.95
N VAL A 20 4.22 9.90 4.46
CA VAL A 20 4.52 10.94 3.48
C VAL A 20 4.19 12.31 4.06
N GLU A 21 5.22 13.10 4.32
CA GLU A 21 5.10 14.46 4.83
C GLU A 21 4.86 15.47 3.71
N ILE A 22 5.44 15.23 2.53
CA ILE A 22 5.33 16.09 1.35
C ILE A 22 3.92 15.96 0.76
N GLN A 23 3.21 17.08 0.64
CA GLN A 23 1.81 17.07 0.18
C GLN A 23 1.65 16.61 -1.28
N GLU A 24 2.59 16.98 -2.14
CA GLU A 24 2.60 16.58 -3.55
C GLU A 24 2.78 15.06 -3.69
N GLU A 25 3.85 14.50 -3.10
CA GLU A 25 4.10 13.05 -3.04
C GLU A 25 2.88 12.29 -2.47
N LYS A 26 2.23 12.84 -1.44
CA LYS A 26 1.02 12.26 -0.85
C LYS A 26 -0.14 12.23 -1.83
N ALA A 27 -0.39 13.32 -2.55
CA ALA A 27 -1.47 13.40 -3.53
C ALA A 27 -1.24 12.41 -4.68
N GLU A 28 -0.01 12.30 -5.15
CA GLU A 28 0.37 11.37 -6.21
C GLU A 28 0.18 9.90 -5.78
N LEU A 29 0.67 9.51 -4.60
CA LEU A 29 0.50 8.15 -4.09
C LEU A 29 -0.97 7.81 -3.83
N LEU A 30 -1.75 8.74 -3.28
CA LEU A 30 -3.20 8.54 -3.08
C LEU A 30 -3.94 8.37 -4.41
N SER A 31 -3.60 9.17 -5.42
CA SER A 31 -4.15 9.08 -6.76
C SER A 31 -3.83 7.73 -7.39
N TYR A 32 -2.57 7.32 -7.31
CA TYR A 32 -2.08 6.04 -7.80
C TYR A 32 -2.83 4.85 -7.17
N PHE A 33 -2.90 4.75 -5.84
CA PHE A 33 -3.62 3.66 -5.17
C PHE A 33 -5.14 3.70 -5.41
N THR A 34 -5.70 4.86 -5.74
CA THR A 34 -7.12 4.98 -6.13
C THR A 34 -7.34 4.46 -7.55
N LYS A 35 -6.45 4.79 -8.50
CA LYS A 35 -6.54 4.37 -9.90
C LYS A 35 -6.34 2.86 -10.07
N HIS A 36 -5.39 2.29 -9.33
CA HIS A 36 -5.00 0.88 -9.47
C HIS A 36 -5.73 -0.08 -8.54
N LYS A 37 -6.84 0.36 -7.91
CA LYS A 37 -7.62 -0.45 -6.96
C LYS A 37 -8.04 -1.82 -7.56
N ASP A 38 -8.33 -1.85 -8.85
CA ASP A 38 -8.81 -3.04 -9.57
C ASP A 38 -7.76 -3.61 -10.56
N GLN A 39 -6.56 -3.04 -10.62
CA GLN A 39 -5.48 -3.41 -11.56
C GLN A 39 -4.13 -3.55 -10.85
N GLN A 40 -4.05 -4.49 -9.90
CA GLN A 40 -2.87 -4.68 -9.03
C GLN A 40 -1.59 -5.07 -9.78
N ASP A 41 -1.70 -5.82 -10.88
CA ASP A 41 -0.54 -6.26 -11.67
C ASP A 41 0.12 -5.09 -12.42
N ASP A 42 -0.67 -4.23 -13.05
CA ASP A 42 -0.19 -3.01 -13.71
C ASP A 42 0.35 -2.00 -12.69
N ALA A 43 -0.20 -2.02 -11.48
CA ALA A 43 0.22 -1.15 -10.39
C ALA A 43 1.71 -1.35 -10.05
N LEU A 44 2.16 -2.58 -9.85
CA LEU A 44 3.51 -2.87 -9.32
C LEU A 44 4.66 -2.23 -10.11
N SER A 45 4.53 -2.15 -11.43
CA SER A 45 5.53 -1.54 -12.31
C SER A 45 5.55 -0.02 -12.17
N ASP A 46 4.37 0.59 -12.11
CA ASP A 46 4.19 2.05 -12.02
C ASP A 46 4.61 2.60 -10.65
N LEU A 47 4.52 1.82 -9.57
CA LEU A 47 4.97 2.24 -8.23
C LEU A 47 6.49 2.46 -8.14
N ASN A 48 7.28 1.83 -9.03
CA ASN A 48 8.74 1.98 -9.03
C ASN A 48 9.22 3.32 -9.59
N TYR A 49 8.34 4.07 -10.25
CA TYR A 49 8.67 5.36 -10.86
C TYR A 49 8.56 6.54 -9.89
N PHE A 50 8.00 6.34 -8.69
CA PHE A 50 7.96 7.39 -7.68
C PHE A 50 9.35 7.63 -7.09
N ASP A 51 9.83 8.87 -7.18
CA ASP A 51 11.07 9.31 -6.53
C ASP A 51 10.85 9.50 -5.02
N THR A 52 10.72 8.40 -4.30
CA THR A 52 10.60 8.37 -2.84
C THR A 52 11.50 7.31 -2.23
N ASN A 53 11.57 7.30 -0.91
CA ASN A 53 12.39 6.37 -0.16
C ASN A 53 12.00 4.91 -0.48
N GLU A 54 13.00 4.12 -0.89
CA GLU A 54 12.83 2.73 -1.29
C GLU A 54 12.16 1.86 -0.21
N ASN A 55 12.43 2.09 1.08
CA ASN A 55 11.79 1.37 2.18
C ASN A 55 10.30 1.71 2.29
N LYS A 56 9.91 2.96 2.01
CA LYS A 56 8.50 3.34 1.95
C LYS A 56 7.82 2.63 0.78
N LEU A 57 8.44 2.63 -0.41
CA LEU A 57 7.90 1.93 -1.58
C LEU A 57 7.77 0.43 -1.33
N ALA A 58 8.79 -0.20 -0.75
CA ALA A 58 8.75 -1.61 -0.39
C ALA A 58 7.59 -1.92 0.55
N TYR A 59 7.33 -1.07 1.55
CA TYR A 59 6.18 -1.20 2.43
C TYR A 59 4.84 -1.01 1.69
N LEU A 60 4.71 0.03 0.88
CA LEU A 60 3.48 0.30 0.11
C LEU A 60 3.17 -0.82 -0.90
N ARG A 61 4.18 -1.47 -1.48
CA ARG A 61 4.03 -2.64 -2.37
C ARG A 61 3.32 -3.81 -1.69
N THR A 62 3.42 -3.97 -0.37
CA THR A 62 2.75 -5.06 0.37
C THR A 62 1.23 -4.98 0.28
N PHE A 63 0.69 -3.77 0.07
CA PHE A 63 -0.75 -3.54 -0.12
C PHE A 63 -1.23 -3.85 -1.54
N LEU A 64 -0.31 -4.00 -2.51
CA LEU A 64 -0.61 -4.41 -3.88
C LEU A 64 -0.54 -5.92 -4.07
N LYS A 65 0.11 -6.66 -3.15
CA LYS A 65 0.22 -8.12 -3.17
C LYS A 65 -0.33 -8.72 -1.88
N PRO A 66 -1.65 -8.89 -1.74
CA PRO A 66 -2.24 -9.50 -0.55
C PRO A 66 -1.68 -10.90 -0.25
N ASP A 67 -1.20 -11.63 -1.26
CA ASP A 67 -0.88 -13.06 -1.13
C ASP A 67 0.59 -13.39 -0.79
N THR A 68 1.48 -12.41 -0.67
CA THR A 68 2.92 -12.71 -0.38
C THR A 68 3.32 -12.62 1.09
N PHE A 69 2.43 -12.19 1.99
CA PHE A 69 2.69 -12.23 3.44
C PHE A 69 2.25 -13.54 4.12
N PHE A 70 1.75 -14.52 3.36
CA PHE A 70 1.27 -15.81 3.89
C PHE A 70 2.17 -17.02 3.57
N LEU A 71 3.43 -16.83 3.16
CA LEU A 71 4.36 -17.96 2.94
C LEU A 71 5.73 -17.71 3.58
N SER A 72 5.76 -17.83 4.91
CA SER A 72 6.95 -18.31 5.65
C SER A 72 6.54 -18.67 7.09
N LYS A 73 5.59 -19.60 7.24
CA LYS A 73 5.56 -20.51 8.39
C LYS A 73 5.10 -21.88 7.90
N CYS A 74 6.08 -22.68 7.50
CA CYS A 74 6.30 -24.08 7.89
C CYS A 74 7.37 -24.66 6.97
#